data_AF-A0AA86I387-F1
#
_entry.id   AF-A0AA86I387-F1
#
_cell.length_a   1.000
_cell.length_b   1.000
_cell.length_c   1.000
_cell.angle_alpha   90.00
_cell.angle_beta   90.00
_cell.angle_gamma   90.00
#
_symmetry.space_group_name_H-M   'P 1'
#
loop_
_entity.id
_entity.type
_entity.pdbx_description
1 polymer ?
#
loop_
_entity_poly.entity_id
_entity_poly.type
_entity_poly.pdbx_seq_one_letter_code
_entity_poly.pdbx_strand_id
1 'polypeptide(L)' 'MSVNTEKMIAEIDLMNNKKMYVVKDGQLIEHDLPDYGETLVITLGGKVDRLETKTKRKV' A
#
# COMPACT_ATOMS: atom_id res chain seq x y z
N MET A 1 -11.65 2.83 -5.12
CA MET A 1 -10.87 2.66 -6.37
C MET A 1 -11.72 1.95 -7.42
N SER A 2 -11.56 2.30 -8.69
CA SER A 2 -12.23 1.61 -9.82
C SER A 2 -11.22 0.72 -10.53
N VAL A 3 -11.32 -0.60 -10.37
CA VAL A 3 -10.49 -1.56 -11.11
C VAL A 3 -11.22 -1.90 -12.41
N ASN A 4 -10.58 -1.68 -13.56
CA ASN A 4 -11.12 -2.14 -14.84
C ASN A 4 -10.77 -3.63 -14.99
N THR A 5 -11.74 -4.51 -14.72
CA THR A 5 -11.57 -5.97 -14.73
C THR A 5 -11.35 -6.55 -16.12
N GLU A 6 -11.72 -5.84 -17.19
CA GLU A 6 -11.48 -6.29 -18.58
C GLU A 6 -10.03 -6.03 -19.02
N LYS A 7 -9.44 -4.93 -18.55
CA LYS A 7 -8.09 -4.50 -18.93
C LYS A 7 -7.01 -4.90 -17.92
N MET A 8 -7.38 -5.34 -16.72
CA MET A 8 -6.47 -5.56 -15.59
C MET A 8 -5.64 -4.30 -15.25
N ILE A 9 -6.22 -3.12 -15.47
CA ILE A 9 -5.59 -1.82 -15.19
C ILE A 9 -6.34 -1.18 -14.02
N ALA A 10 -5.58 -0.54 -13.14
CA ALA A 10 -6.10 0.30 -12.07
C ALA A 10 -5.55 1.73 -12.21
N GLU A 11 -6.39 2.71 -11.88
CA GLU A 11 -6.01 4.12 -11.84
C GLU A 11 -5.61 4.51 -10.43
N ILE A 12 -4.45 5.18 -10.30
CA ILE A 12 -3.92 5.67 -9.03
C ILE A 12 -3.89 7.19 -9.09
N ASP A 13 -4.46 7.84 -8.08
CA ASP A 13 -4.32 9.28 -7.88
C ASP A 13 -2.93 9.59 -7.32
N LEU A 14 -2.07 10.16 -8.16
CA LEU A 14 -0.70 10.54 -7.84
C LEU A 14 -0.62 11.77 -6.92
N MET A 15 -1.71 12.54 -6.77
CA MET A 15 -1.76 13.68 -5.86
C MET A 15 -1.97 13.24 -4.40
N ASN A 16 -2.46 12.01 -4.18
CA ASN A 16 -2.63 11.46 -2.84
C ASN A 16 -1.34 10.80 -2.34
N ASN A 17 -0.45 11.63 -1.77
CA ASN A 17 0.82 11.19 -1.21
C ASN A 17 0.72 10.53 0.19
N LYS A 18 -0.49 10.31 0.71
CA LYS A 18 -0.72 9.61 1.98
C LYS A 18 -1.08 8.13 1.81
N LYS A 19 -1.00 7.60 0.60
CA LYS A 19 -1.29 6.20 0.30
C LYS A 19 -0.09 5.47 -0.27
N MET A 20 0.03 4.21 0.11
CA MET A 20 0.86 3.21 -0.55
C MET A 20 -0.04 2.21 -1.25
N TYR A 21 0.38 1.75 -2.42
CA TYR A 21 -0.38 0.79 -3.22
C TYR A 21 0.42 -0.49 -3.40
N VAL A 22 -0.20 -1.63 -3.13
CA VAL A 22 0.42 -2.97 -3.23
C VAL A 22 -0.38 -3.81 -4.21
N VAL A 23 0.29 -4.38 -5.22
CA VAL A 23 -0.33 -5.37 -6.11
C VAL A 23 -0.10 -6.77 -5.52
N LYS A 24 -1.19 -7.49 -5.23
CA LYS A 24 -1.15 -8.87 -4.71
C LYS A 24 -2.30 -9.66 -5.29
N ASP A 25 -1.99 -10.84 -5.84
CA ASP A 25 -2.97 -11.80 -6.39
C ASP A 25 -3.99 -11.17 -7.37
N GLY A 26 -3.49 -10.29 -8.26
CA GLY A 26 -4.30 -9.60 -9.26
C GLY A 26 -5.13 -8.44 -8.73
N GLN A 27 -4.98 -8.08 -7.44
CA GLN A 27 -5.69 -6.99 -6.80
C GLN A 27 -4.72 -5.86 -6.44
N LEU A 28 -5.20 -4.62 -6.56
CA LEU A 28 -4.52 -3.44 -6.06
C LEU A 28 -5.08 -3.11 -4.67
N ILE A 29 -4.23 -3.19 -3.66
CA ILE A 29 -4.55 -2.96 -2.25
C ILE A 29 -4.03 -1.56 -1.88
N GLU A 30 -4.92 -0.71 -1.38
CA GLU A 30 -4.54 0.59 -0.80
C GLU A 30 -4.14 0.41 0.67
N HIS A 31 -3.11 1.13 1.08
CA HIS A 31 -2.69 1.24 2.47
C HIS A 31 -2.44 2.70 2.82
N ASP A 32 -3.09 3.19 3.87
CA ASP A 32 -2.87 4.55 4.35
C ASP A 32 -1.53 4.62 5.10
N LEU A 33 -0.69 5.56 4.72
CA LEU A 33 0.59 5.83 5.39
C LEU A 33 0.33 6.67 6.65
N PRO A 34 1.02 6.38 7.77
CA PRO A 34 0.88 7.18 8.97
C PRO A 34 1.50 8.58 8.76
N ASP A 35 0.96 9.58 9.45
CA ASP A 35 1.52 10.95 9.43
C ASP A 35 2.94 11.04 10.00
N TYR A 36 3.32 10.08 10.84
CA TYR A 36 4.64 9.97 11.44
C TYR A 36 4.91 8.51 11.87
N GLY A 37 6.17 8.10 11.90
CA GLY A 37 6.59 6.75 12.28
C GLY A 37 7.19 5.97 11.11
N GLU A 38 7.07 4.66 11.16
CA GLU A 38 7.62 3.73 10.16
C GLU A 38 6.54 2.79 9.63
N THR A 39 6.59 2.52 8.32
CA THR A 39 5.85 1.43 7.67
C THR A 39 6.88 0.47 7.07
N LEU A 40 6.93 -0.76 7.57
CA LEU A 40 7.81 -1.82 7.08
C LEU A 40 7.05 -2.67 6.06
N VAL A 41 7.63 -2.81 4.87
CA VAL A 41 7.15 -3.74 3.84
C VAL A 41 7.97 -5.02 3.96
N ILE A 42 7.31 -6.11 4.34
CA ILE A 42 7.97 -7.41 4.51
C ILE A 42 7.63 -8.26 3.29
N THR A 43 8.66 -8.74 2.60
CA THR A 43 8.52 -9.59 1.42
C THR A 43 8.91 -11.03 1.74
N LEU A 44 8.21 -11.97 1.10
CA LEU A 44 8.49 -13.40 1.17
C LEU A 44 8.33 -14.00 -0.23
N GLY A 45 9.35 -14.69 -0.73
CA GLY A 45 9.32 -15.27 -2.07
C GLY A 45 9.12 -14.25 -3.19
N GLY A 46 9.65 -13.04 -3.03
CA GLY A 46 9.53 -11.96 -4.02
C GLY A 46 8.15 -11.27 -4.07
N LYS A 47 7.23 -11.63 -3.17
CA LYS A 47 5.90 -10.99 -3.04
C LYS A 47 5.79 -10.23 -1.72
N VAL A 48 4.92 -9.23 -1.67
CA VAL A 48 4.55 -8.56 -0.41
C VAL A 48 3.77 -9.54 0.46
N ASP A 49 4.34 -9.90 1.60
CA ASP A 49 3.72 -10.79 2.58
C ASP A 49 2.79 -10.00 3.51
N ARG A 50 3.36 -9.03 4.22
CA ARG A 50 2.65 -8.19 5.20
C ARG A 50 3.25 -6.78 5.30
N LEU A 51 2.47 -5.89 5.89
CA LEU A 51 2.85 -4.53 6.23
C LEU A 51 2.78 -4.37 7.75
N GLU A 52 3.79 -3.76 8.33
CA GLU A 52 3.80 -3.42 9.76
C GLU A 52 4.00 -1.92 9.94
N THR A 53 3.06 -1.29 10.66
CA THR A 53 3.14 0.15 10.97
C THR A 53 3.44 0.34 12.44
N LYS A 54 4.47 1.15 12.73
CA LYS A 54 4.81 1.53 14.11
C LYS A 54 4.87 3.05 14.21
N THR A 55 4.03 3.60 15.07
CA THR A 55 4.05 5.03 15.41
C THR A 55 4.56 5.18 16.84
N LYS A 56 5.52 6.08 17.05
CA LYS A 56 6.03 6.43 18.37
C LYS A 56 5.92 7.93 18.53
N ARG A 57 5.32 8.37 19.64
CA ARG A 57 5.24 9.79 20.00
C ARG A 57 6.22 10.06 21.14
N LYS A 58 7.05 11.08 20.98
CA LYS A 58 7.84 11.61 22.10
C LYS A 58 6.87 12.26 23.09
N VAL A 59 6.92 11.82 24.35
CA VAL A 59 6.20 12.43 25.47
C VAL A 59 7.17 13.32 26.24
#